data_AF-A0A7C2IRN3-F1
#
_entry.id   AF-A0A7C2IRN3-F1
#
_cell.length_a   1.000
_cell.length_b   1.000
_cell.length_c   1.000
_cell.angle_alpha   90.00
_cell.angle_beta   90.00
_cell.angle_gamma   90.00
#
_symmetry.space_group_name_H-M   'P 1'
#
loop_
_entity.id
_entity.type
_entity.pdbx_description
1 polymer ?
#
loop_
_entity_poly.entity_id
_entity_poly.type
_entity_poly.pdbx_seq_one_letter_code
_entity_poly.pdbx_strand_id
1 'polypeptide(L)'
;MTQAERAELERWIEMIYEKALELGLDPYPVHFEVVPAHVIYELGAYGLPARFSHWTFGRDYHVQKTMYEYGISRIYELVFNADPAQAFLLDVNDMLSHKLVIAHVYGHSDFFKHNIYFEHTDRRMIERARLHAERIRQYEAQYGPLVVEQFLDAVLSIEEHIDPVLPTHGGLSRPEPSREEQPVGETYEDLFYMVQPKPKPQPKPRKIPEEPQKDLLLFIRDHSRVLEDWQRDIISMVREEMIYFLPQIKTKIMNEGYATFWHERILENLPLTADEHVQFRKMHASVVQPTSRLSLNPYYVGYKIFRDIERRWNGELEPEEQERDWMGYPIERPSGQGLQRVFEVRQMECDQSFLHKYLTERLVRELDLYTYRVEEQDGELVWVVDETDWRKVRDALVDQLTNFGVPVLTVEDGDWEHRGELYIKHHYDGKPLDMERTTRCLRYLVKLWGRPVHIETVVDDELTLISCDGQSITQNAL
;
A
#
# COMPACT_ATOMS: atom_id res chain seq x y z
N MET A 1 13.53 -31.73 -3.99
CA MET A 1 14.38 -31.46 -5.17
C MET A 1 15.67 -32.25 -5.12
N THR A 2 15.98 -32.97 -6.18
CA THR A 2 17.27 -33.67 -6.39
C THR A 2 18.38 -32.67 -6.75
N GLN A 3 19.64 -33.09 -6.67
CA GLN A 3 20.78 -32.24 -7.06
C GLN A 3 20.76 -31.90 -8.56
N ALA A 4 20.24 -32.80 -9.40
CA ALA A 4 20.11 -32.57 -10.83
C ALA A 4 19.07 -31.48 -11.13
N GLU A 5 17.90 -31.52 -10.47
CA GLU A 5 16.85 -30.50 -10.59
C GLU A 5 17.35 -29.13 -10.12
N ARG A 6 18.19 -29.07 -9.07
CA ARG A 6 18.82 -27.81 -8.61
C ARG A 6 19.74 -27.20 -9.66
N ALA A 7 20.62 -28.01 -10.24
CA ALA A 7 21.51 -27.55 -11.29
C ALA A 7 20.76 -27.13 -12.57
N GLU A 8 19.64 -27.79 -12.86
CA GLU A 8 18.75 -27.38 -13.95
C GLU A 8 18.06 -26.03 -13.65
N LEU A 9 17.55 -25.86 -12.43
CA LEU A 9 16.94 -24.61 -11.99
C LEU A 9 17.92 -23.43 -12.07
N GLU A 10 19.16 -23.60 -11.61
CA GLU A 10 20.22 -22.58 -11.68
C GLU A 10 20.48 -22.13 -13.13
N ARG A 11 20.53 -23.06 -14.09
CA ARG A 11 20.67 -22.74 -15.52
C ARG A 11 19.49 -21.94 -16.05
N TRP A 12 18.26 -22.29 -15.64
CA TRP A 12 17.07 -21.54 -16.03
C TRP A 12 17.05 -20.15 -15.41
N ILE A 13 17.48 -19.98 -14.16
CA ILE A 13 17.61 -18.67 -13.53
C ILE A 13 18.53 -17.76 -14.35
N GLU A 14 19.71 -18.25 -14.74
CA GLU A 14 20.66 -17.52 -15.58
C GLU A 14 20.06 -17.17 -16.95
N MET A 15 19.43 -18.14 -17.63
CA MET A 15 18.83 -17.92 -18.96
C MET A 15 17.67 -16.93 -18.93
N ILE A 16 16.82 -16.99 -17.90
CA ILE A 16 15.69 -16.07 -17.73
C ILE A 16 16.23 -14.66 -17.41
N TYR A 17 17.29 -14.56 -16.60
CA TYR A 17 17.95 -13.29 -16.31
C TYR A 17 18.53 -12.64 -17.57
N GLU A 18 19.28 -13.40 -18.37
CA GLU A 18 19.81 -12.92 -19.66
C GLU A 18 18.68 -12.47 -20.59
N LYS A 19 17.59 -13.25 -20.68
CA LYS A 19 16.43 -12.88 -21.48
C LYS A 19 15.74 -11.61 -20.99
N ALA A 20 15.63 -11.44 -19.67
CA ALA A 20 15.06 -10.23 -19.08
C ALA A 20 15.89 -8.99 -19.46
N LEU A 21 17.22 -9.07 -19.39
CA LEU A 21 18.13 -7.99 -19.80
C LEU A 21 18.02 -7.70 -21.32
N GLU A 22 17.94 -8.73 -22.16
CA GLU A 22 17.75 -8.57 -23.61
C GLU A 22 16.45 -7.84 -23.98
N LEU A 23 15.39 -8.07 -23.20
CA LEU A 23 14.09 -7.42 -23.38
C LEU A 23 14.03 -6.00 -22.80
N GLY A 24 15.10 -5.53 -22.15
CA GLY A 24 15.24 -4.17 -21.62
C GLY A 24 14.85 -4.01 -20.14
N LEU A 25 14.69 -5.10 -19.39
CA LEU A 25 14.54 -5.05 -17.93
C LEU A 25 15.90 -4.82 -17.26
N ASP A 26 15.87 -4.19 -16.09
CA ASP A 26 17.04 -4.01 -15.24
C ASP A 26 16.66 -4.34 -13.78
N PRO A 27 16.49 -5.63 -13.41
CA PRO A 27 16.14 -6.01 -12.05
C PRO A 27 17.34 -5.91 -11.08
N TYR A 28 17.08 -5.87 -9.77
CA TYR A 28 18.13 -6.16 -8.78
C TYR A 28 18.60 -7.61 -8.93
N PRO A 29 19.86 -7.93 -8.52
CA PRO A 29 20.29 -9.31 -8.37
C PRO A 29 19.33 -10.04 -7.42
N VAL A 30 18.80 -11.19 -7.83
CA VAL A 30 17.84 -11.96 -7.05
C VAL A 30 18.48 -13.23 -6.51
N HIS A 31 18.36 -13.46 -5.21
CA HIS A 31 18.68 -14.73 -4.57
C HIS A 31 17.42 -15.58 -4.45
N PHE A 32 17.39 -16.70 -5.17
CA PHE A 32 16.28 -17.65 -5.11
C PHE A 32 16.57 -18.76 -4.10
N GLU A 33 15.65 -18.95 -3.14
CA GLU A 33 15.69 -20.05 -2.19
C GLU A 33 14.47 -20.97 -2.37
N VAL A 34 14.71 -22.27 -2.52
CA VAL A 34 13.63 -23.26 -2.61
C VAL A 34 13.27 -23.75 -1.21
N VAL A 35 12.04 -23.50 -0.79
CA VAL A 35 11.55 -23.75 0.56
C VAL A 35 10.26 -24.58 0.56
N PRO A 36 10.00 -25.35 1.63
CA PRO A 36 8.76 -26.10 1.76
C PRO A 36 7.56 -25.17 1.98
N ALA A 37 6.37 -25.66 1.61
CA ALA A 37 5.13 -24.86 1.68
C ALA A 37 4.90 -24.16 3.02
N HIS A 38 5.13 -24.84 4.15
CA HIS A 38 4.91 -24.24 5.48
C HIS A 38 5.79 -23.02 5.75
N VAL A 39 6.99 -22.94 5.17
CA VAL A 39 7.88 -21.78 5.32
C VAL A 39 7.37 -20.60 4.49
N ILE A 40 6.86 -20.82 3.27
CA ILE A 40 6.28 -19.73 2.47
C ILE A 40 5.08 -19.11 3.17
N TYR A 41 4.19 -19.91 3.73
CA TYR A 41 3.04 -19.39 4.47
C TYR A 41 3.45 -18.71 5.78
N GLU A 42 4.53 -19.15 6.42
CA GLU A 42 5.10 -18.45 7.58
C GLU A 42 5.61 -17.06 7.16
N LEU A 43 6.43 -16.99 6.10
CA LEU A 43 6.93 -15.72 5.58
C LEU A 43 5.80 -14.81 5.07
N GLY A 44 4.77 -15.36 4.43
CA GLY A 44 3.60 -14.62 3.95
C GLY A 44 2.70 -14.09 5.06
N ALA A 45 2.65 -14.76 6.21
CA ALA A 45 1.89 -14.30 7.38
C ALA A 45 2.67 -13.28 8.23
N TYR A 46 3.99 -13.46 8.37
CA TYR A 46 4.83 -12.54 9.12
C TYR A 46 5.16 -11.28 8.32
N GLY A 47 5.18 -11.37 6.98
CA GLY A 47 5.44 -10.27 6.06
C GLY A 47 6.92 -9.92 5.89
N LEU A 48 7.81 -10.32 6.81
CA LEU A 48 9.26 -10.19 6.68
C LEU A 48 9.95 -11.44 7.27
N PRO A 49 11.09 -11.90 6.72
CA PRO A 49 11.87 -12.97 7.34
C PRO A 49 12.39 -12.56 8.72
N ALA A 50 12.33 -13.46 9.69
CA ALA A 50 12.82 -13.25 11.05
C ALA A 50 12.23 -12.01 11.79
N ARG A 51 11.00 -11.61 11.44
CA ARG A 51 10.22 -10.60 12.17
C ARG A 51 9.93 -11.07 13.60
N PHE A 52 9.61 -10.13 14.50
CA PHE A 52 9.24 -10.44 15.88
C PHE A 52 7.99 -11.32 15.96
N SER A 53 7.85 -12.02 17.08
CA SER A 53 6.71 -12.90 17.34
C SER A 53 5.50 -12.10 17.81
N HIS A 54 4.34 -12.36 17.21
CA HIS A 54 3.06 -11.83 17.68
C HIS A 54 1.94 -12.81 17.33
N TRP A 55 0.90 -12.90 18.18
CA TRP A 55 -0.20 -13.86 17.99
C TRP A 55 -0.98 -13.62 16.69
N THR A 56 -1.05 -12.36 16.22
CA THR A 56 -1.71 -11.99 14.97
C THR A 56 -1.07 -12.69 13.77
N PHE A 57 0.27 -12.74 13.71
CA PHE A 57 0.98 -13.44 12.63
C PHE A 57 0.73 -14.94 12.69
N GLY A 58 0.65 -15.52 13.90
CA GLY A 58 0.29 -16.93 14.10
C GLY A 58 -1.14 -17.24 13.64
N ARG A 59 -2.10 -16.36 13.94
CA ARG A 59 -3.49 -16.46 13.44
C ARG A 59 -3.50 -16.45 11.91
N ASP A 60 -2.82 -15.48 11.30
CA ASP A 60 -2.80 -15.30 9.84
C ASP A 60 -2.11 -16.47 9.15
N TYR A 61 -1.03 -16.99 9.74
CA TYR A 61 -0.37 -18.23 9.30
C TYR A 61 -1.34 -19.41 9.26
N HIS A 62 -2.10 -19.62 10.33
CA HIS A 62 -3.07 -20.72 10.38
C HIS A 62 -4.16 -20.55 9.31
N VAL A 63 -4.67 -19.34 9.11
CA VAL A 63 -5.67 -19.06 8.06
C VAL A 63 -5.11 -19.36 6.68
N GLN A 64 -3.94 -18.82 6.34
CA GLN A 64 -3.32 -19.02 5.02
C GLN A 64 -2.97 -20.48 4.76
N LYS A 65 -2.38 -21.15 5.76
CA LYS A 65 -2.06 -22.58 5.68
C LYS A 65 -3.30 -23.44 5.46
N THR A 66 -4.38 -23.17 6.19
CA THR A 66 -5.63 -23.91 6.03
C THR A 66 -6.22 -23.69 4.63
N MET A 67 -6.20 -22.46 4.10
CA MET A 67 -6.63 -22.19 2.72
C MET A 67 -5.80 -22.97 1.70
N TYR A 68 -4.49 -23.11 1.91
CA TYR A 68 -3.61 -23.91 1.06
C TYR A 68 -3.91 -25.41 1.14
N GLU A 69 -4.09 -25.96 2.34
CA GLU A 69 -4.40 -27.38 2.54
C GLU A 69 -5.72 -27.78 1.87
N TYR A 70 -6.70 -26.86 1.83
CA TYR A 70 -7.96 -27.04 1.11
C TYR A 70 -7.87 -26.69 -0.39
N GLY A 71 -6.71 -26.25 -0.90
CA GLY A 71 -6.51 -25.89 -2.30
C GLY A 71 -7.26 -24.63 -2.75
N ILE A 72 -7.68 -23.78 -1.80
CA ILE A 72 -8.42 -22.54 -2.07
C ILE A 72 -7.48 -21.43 -2.54
N SER A 73 -6.29 -21.34 -1.92
CA SER A 73 -5.29 -20.31 -2.23
C SER A 73 -3.90 -20.92 -2.29
N ARG A 74 -3.06 -20.44 -3.21
CA ARG A 74 -1.67 -20.85 -3.34
C ARG A 74 -0.81 -19.63 -3.59
N ILE A 75 0.17 -19.41 -2.73
CA ILE A 75 1.22 -18.41 -2.95
C ILE A 75 2.25 -19.05 -3.88
N TYR A 76 2.35 -18.56 -5.11
CA TYR A 76 3.32 -19.08 -6.08
C TYR A 76 4.72 -18.49 -5.84
N GLU A 77 4.76 -17.24 -5.37
CA GLU A 77 5.97 -16.45 -5.15
C GLU A 77 5.89 -15.62 -3.88
N LEU A 78 7.03 -15.42 -3.26
CA LEU A 78 7.21 -14.38 -2.26
C LEU A 78 8.54 -13.70 -2.53
N VAL A 79 8.51 -12.39 -2.79
CA VAL A 79 9.70 -11.58 -3.08
C VAL A 79 9.79 -10.41 -2.12
N PHE A 80 10.98 -10.22 -1.56
CA PHE A 80 11.30 -9.08 -0.71
C PHE A 80 12.17 -8.09 -1.47
N ASN A 81 11.76 -6.83 -1.44
CA ASN A 81 12.55 -5.72 -1.92
C ASN A 81 13.79 -5.55 -1.02
N ALA A 82 14.94 -5.97 -1.53
CA ALA A 82 16.25 -5.87 -0.92
C ALA A 82 17.32 -5.81 -2.03
N ASP A 83 18.57 -5.52 -1.68
CA ASP A 83 19.70 -5.50 -2.64
C ASP A 83 20.87 -6.33 -2.08
N PRO A 84 20.97 -7.63 -2.46
CA PRO A 84 20.18 -8.35 -3.45
C PRO A 84 18.74 -8.68 -2.99
N ALA A 85 17.81 -8.75 -3.94
CA ALA A 85 16.42 -9.12 -3.68
C ALA A 85 16.33 -10.59 -3.27
N GLN A 86 15.46 -10.92 -2.33
CA GLN A 86 15.29 -12.31 -1.85
C GLN A 86 13.95 -12.85 -2.33
N ALA A 87 13.97 -14.01 -2.98
CA ALA A 87 12.77 -14.64 -3.51
C ALA A 87 12.69 -16.11 -3.08
N PHE A 88 11.48 -16.52 -2.67
CA PHE A 88 11.23 -17.86 -2.17
C PHE A 88 10.35 -18.64 -3.14
N LEU A 89 10.78 -19.85 -3.49
CA LEU A 89 10.12 -20.76 -4.42
C LEU A 89 9.59 -21.99 -3.69
N LEU A 90 8.38 -22.44 -4.02
CA LEU A 90 7.82 -23.68 -3.47
C LEU A 90 8.55 -24.91 -4.02
N ASP A 91 8.93 -25.83 -3.12
CA ASP A 91 9.62 -27.09 -3.46
C ASP A 91 8.76 -28.12 -4.22
N VAL A 92 7.44 -28.01 -4.13
CA VAL A 92 6.46 -28.89 -4.80
C VAL A 92 6.13 -28.45 -6.23
N ASN A 93 6.68 -27.32 -6.69
CA ASN A 93 6.42 -26.82 -8.04
C ASN A 93 7.12 -27.69 -9.10
N ASP A 94 6.48 -27.84 -10.26
CA ASP A 94 7.14 -28.39 -11.44
C ASP A 94 8.09 -27.36 -12.07
N MET A 95 8.99 -27.83 -12.93
CA MET A 95 10.03 -26.97 -13.52
C MET A 95 9.42 -25.82 -14.33
N LEU A 96 8.29 -26.03 -15.01
CA LEU A 96 7.63 -24.97 -15.77
C LEU A 96 7.02 -23.90 -14.84
N SER A 97 6.41 -24.30 -13.72
CA SER A 97 5.98 -23.35 -12.69
C SER A 97 7.16 -22.55 -12.12
N HIS A 98 8.31 -23.19 -11.89
CA HIS A 98 9.52 -22.47 -11.47
C HIS A 98 9.96 -21.43 -12.51
N LYS A 99 9.98 -21.77 -13.81
CA LYS A 99 10.31 -20.81 -14.88
C LYS A 99 9.36 -19.60 -14.86
N LEU A 100 8.05 -19.85 -14.71
CA LEU A 100 7.03 -18.79 -14.62
C LEU A 100 7.27 -17.88 -13.42
N VAL A 101 7.45 -18.46 -12.24
CA VAL A 101 7.66 -17.70 -11.00
C VAL A 101 8.96 -16.89 -11.06
N ILE A 102 10.06 -17.46 -11.55
CA ILE A 102 11.34 -16.75 -11.69
C ILE A 102 11.18 -15.52 -12.61
N ALA A 103 10.53 -15.70 -13.77
CA ALA A 103 10.27 -14.59 -14.69
C ALA A 103 9.39 -13.50 -14.05
N HIS A 104 8.38 -13.91 -13.27
CA HIS A 104 7.51 -12.99 -12.54
C HIS A 104 8.27 -12.20 -11.47
N VAL A 105 9.12 -12.87 -10.69
CA VAL A 105 9.99 -12.25 -9.68
C VAL A 105 10.94 -11.24 -10.29
N TYR A 106 11.49 -11.49 -11.48
CA TYR A 106 12.29 -10.48 -12.18
C TYR A 106 11.48 -9.24 -12.56
N GLY A 107 10.22 -9.40 -12.94
CA GLY A 107 9.29 -8.29 -13.14
C GLY A 107 9.10 -7.45 -11.88
N HIS A 108 8.88 -8.08 -10.72
CA HIS A 108 8.79 -7.37 -9.44
C HIS A 108 10.09 -6.67 -9.07
N SER A 109 11.23 -7.37 -9.18
CA SER A 109 12.55 -6.83 -8.83
C SER A 109 12.88 -5.57 -9.64
N ASP A 110 12.56 -5.60 -10.94
CA ASP A 110 12.70 -4.46 -11.84
C ASP A 110 11.73 -3.30 -11.48
N PHE A 111 10.49 -3.62 -11.10
CA PHE A 111 9.52 -2.63 -10.61
C PHE A 111 10.01 -1.94 -9.33
N PHE A 112 10.46 -2.71 -8.33
CA PHE A 112 10.98 -2.19 -7.06
C PHE A 112 12.16 -1.24 -7.25
N LYS A 113 13.05 -1.53 -8.20
CA LYS A 113 14.24 -0.72 -8.44
C LYS A 113 13.94 0.67 -9.02
N HIS A 114 12.81 0.83 -9.71
CA HIS A 114 12.58 2.00 -10.57
C HIS A 114 11.34 2.81 -10.22
N ASN A 115 10.40 2.25 -9.46
CA ASN A 115 9.23 3.00 -9.04
C ASN A 115 9.61 4.02 -7.94
N ILE A 116 9.18 5.27 -8.10
CA ILE A 116 9.52 6.38 -7.20
C ILE A 116 9.11 6.13 -5.74
N TYR A 117 8.03 5.38 -5.49
CA TYR A 117 7.58 5.10 -4.14
C TYR A 117 8.50 4.14 -3.39
N PHE A 118 9.30 3.33 -4.10
CA PHE A 118 10.26 2.41 -3.50
C PHE A 118 11.63 3.05 -3.21
N GLU A 119 11.90 4.26 -3.71
CA GLU A 119 13.21 4.94 -3.58
C GLU A 119 13.66 5.08 -2.11
N HIS A 120 12.71 5.32 -1.20
CA HIS A 120 12.98 5.55 0.22
C HIS A 120 12.94 4.29 1.08
N THR A 121 12.72 3.12 0.49
CA THR A 121 12.68 1.85 1.24
C THR A 121 14.08 1.42 1.65
N ASP A 122 14.23 0.94 2.89
CA ASP A 122 15.51 0.36 3.31
C ASP A 122 15.72 -1.00 2.64
N ARG A 123 16.76 -1.08 1.81
CA ARG A 123 17.14 -2.31 1.08
C ARG A 123 17.71 -3.41 1.98
N ARG A 124 17.97 -3.11 3.26
CA ARG A 124 18.42 -4.05 4.31
C ARG A 124 17.33 -4.28 5.36
N MET A 125 16.05 -4.12 4.97
CA MET A 125 14.93 -4.31 5.89
C MET A 125 14.92 -5.70 6.52
N ILE A 126 15.39 -6.73 5.82
CA ILE A 126 15.46 -8.10 6.35
C ILE A 126 16.44 -8.17 7.53
N GLU A 127 17.63 -7.56 7.42
CA GLU A 127 18.57 -7.47 8.53
C GLU A 127 18.02 -6.62 9.67
N ARG A 128 17.32 -5.52 9.36
CA ARG A 128 16.68 -4.66 10.37
C ARG A 128 15.57 -5.37 11.13
N ALA A 129 14.68 -6.09 10.45
CA ALA A 129 13.63 -6.89 11.06
C ALA A 129 14.21 -7.91 12.04
N ARG A 130 15.33 -8.54 11.69
CA ARG A 130 16.05 -9.45 12.60
C ARG A 130 16.59 -8.72 13.84
N LEU A 131 17.11 -7.50 13.68
CA LEU A 131 17.55 -6.66 14.80
C LEU A 131 16.36 -6.23 15.66
N HIS A 132 15.22 -5.86 15.06
CA HIS A 132 14.00 -5.54 15.78
C HIS A 132 13.52 -6.72 16.62
N ALA A 133 13.48 -7.91 16.03
CA ALA A 133 13.09 -9.13 16.73
C ALA A 133 14.02 -9.43 17.92
N GLU A 134 15.33 -9.19 17.79
CA GLU A 134 16.27 -9.38 18.90
C GLU A 134 16.06 -8.36 20.02
N ARG A 135 15.81 -7.09 19.69
CA ARG A 135 15.53 -6.04 20.68
C ARG A 135 14.20 -6.29 21.40
N ILE A 136 13.17 -6.72 20.67
CA ILE A 136 11.88 -7.10 21.26
C ILE A 136 12.06 -8.28 22.23
N ARG A 137 12.83 -9.32 21.86
CA ARG A 137 13.17 -10.42 22.77
C ARG A 137 13.89 -9.96 24.04
N GLN A 138 14.77 -8.96 23.94
CA GLN A 138 15.43 -8.36 25.10
C GLN A 138 14.42 -7.65 26.02
N TYR A 139 13.47 -6.92 25.44
CA TYR A 139 12.38 -6.28 26.21
C TYR A 139 11.44 -7.33 26.84
N GLU A 140 11.13 -8.41 26.15
CA GLU A 140 10.34 -9.52 26.72
C GLU A 140 11.04 -10.16 27.92
N ALA A 141 12.37 -10.32 27.86
CA ALA A 141 13.16 -10.84 28.97
C ALA A 141 13.22 -9.88 30.17
N GLN A 142 13.22 -8.56 29.93
CA GLN A 142 13.32 -7.55 30.98
C GLN A 142 11.97 -7.21 31.64
N TYR A 143 10.92 -7.02 30.84
CA TYR A 143 9.61 -6.52 31.28
C TYR A 143 8.53 -7.61 31.34
N GLY A 144 8.82 -8.78 30.78
CA GLY A 144 7.89 -9.91 30.69
C GLY A 144 7.16 -9.96 29.35
N PRO A 145 6.93 -11.17 28.79
CA PRO A 145 6.38 -11.32 27.44
C PRO A 145 4.97 -10.75 27.30
N LEU A 146 4.09 -10.97 28.29
CA LEU A 146 2.72 -10.48 28.26
C LEU A 146 2.64 -8.93 28.23
N VAL A 147 3.56 -8.25 28.91
CA VAL A 147 3.56 -6.78 28.97
C VAL A 147 3.96 -6.21 27.60
N VAL A 148 4.95 -6.80 26.95
CA VAL A 148 5.41 -6.42 25.61
C VAL A 148 4.37 -6.76 24.56
N GLU A 149 3.77 -7.95 24.60
CA GLU A 149 2.69 -8.37 23.69
C GLU A 149 1.49 -7.41 23.75
N GLN A 150 0.99 -7.11 24.96
CA GLN A 150 -0.12 -6.17 25.11
C GLN A 150 0.22 -4.74 24.67
N PHE A 151 1.50 -4.37 24.65
CA PHE A 151 1.94 -3.09 24.10
C PHE A 151 1.99 -3.15 22.58
N LEU A 152 2.52 -4.24 22.00
CA LEU A 152 2.50 -4.51 20.56
C LEU A 152 1.08 -4.54 20.01
N ASP A 153 0.11 -5.15 20.70
CA ASP A 153 -1.31 -5.11 20.35
C ASP A 153 -1.79 -3.67 20.08
N ALA A 154 -1.40 -2.74 20.97
CA ALA A 154 -1.81 -1.35 20.87
C ALA A 154 -1.16 -0.66 19.68
N VAL A 155 0.15 -0.90 19.46
CA VAL A 155 0.90 -0.28 18.36
C VAL A 155 0.45 -0.83 17.00
N LEU A 156 0.31 -2.15 16.87
CA LEU A 156 -0.15 -2.82 15.64
C LEU A 156 -1.57 -2.41 15.25
N SER A 157 -2.43 -2.08 16.23
CA SER A 157 -3.81 -1.64 15.95
C SER A 157 -3.91 -0.32 15.16
N ILE A 158 -2.84 0.48 15.14
CA ILE A 158 -2.76 1.78 14.46
C ILE A 158 -1.58 1.86 13.47
N GLU A 159 -0.94 0.73 13.14
CA GLU A 159 0.29 0.70 12.35
C GLU A 159 0.13 1.30 10.94
N GLU A 160 -1.07 1.20 10.39
CA GLU A 160 -1.46 1.72 9.09
C GLU A 160 -1.58 3.25 9.05
N HIS A 161 -1.66 3.91 10.22
CA HIS A 161 -1.88 5.36 10.35
C HIS A 161 -0.55 6.14 10.38
N ILE A 162 0.25 5.93 9.35
CA ILE A 162 1.50 6.65 9.09
C ILE A 162 1.34 7.58 7.89
N ASP A 163 2.15 8.65 7.86
CA ASP A 163 2.12 9.57 6.73
C ASP A 163 3.01 9.05 5.60
N PRO A 164 2.43 8.72 4.42
CA PRO A 164 3.20 8.21 3.31
C PRO A 164 4.01 9.29 2.55
N VAL A 165 3.83 10.57 2.86
CA VAL A 165 4.54 11.71 2.23
C VAL A 165 5.84 12.04 2.98
N LEU A 166 5.95 11.66 4.26
CA LEU A 166 7.10 11.99 5.10
C LEU A 166 8.45 11.32 4.77
N PRO A 167 8.62 10.34 3.85
CA PRO A 167 9.96 9.98 3.40
C PRO A 167 10.53 10.97 2.38
N THR A 168 9.68 11.72 1.65
CA THR A 168 10.08 12.54 0.50
C THR A 168 10.66 13.90 0.90
N HIS A 169 10.45 14.32 2.14
CA HIS A 169 11.02 15.54 2.71
C HIS A 169 11.73 15.19 4.02
N GLY A 170 12.97 14.71 3.90
CA GLY A 170 13.86 14.53 5.03
C GLY A 170 13.95 15.83 5.83
N GLY A 171 13.32 15.84 7.00
CA GLY A 171 13.19 17.03 7.84
C GLY A 171 12.50 18.17 7.12
N LEU A 172 11.30 18.54 7.55
CA LEU A 172 10.94 19.94 7.45
C LEU A 172 12.03 20.69 8.25
N SER A 173 13.06 21.17 7.55
CA SER A 173 13.78 22.36 7.95
C SER A 173 12.66 23.35 8.23
N ARG A 174 12.41 23.54 9.53
CA ARG A 174 11.44 24.46 10.07
C ARG A 174 11.47 25.67 9.16
N PRO A 175 10.41 25.99 8.38
CA PRO A 175 10.42 27.25 7.67
C PRO A 175 10.65 28.28 8.77
N GLU A 176 11.82 28.93 8.76
CA GLU A 176 12.04 30.04 9.67
C GLU A 176 10.83 30.94 9.46
N PRO A 177 10.13 31.35 10.52
CA PRO A 177 8.92 32.16 10.36
C PRO A 177 9.34 33.31 9.46
N SER A 178 8.81 33.31 8.23
CA SER A 178 9.11 34.33 7.25
C SER A 178 8.78 35.63 7.95
N ARG A 179 9.81 36.40 8.33
CA ARG A 179 9.61 37.76 8.78
C ARG A 179 8.81 38.38 7.66
N GLU A 180 7.56 38.76 7.92
CA GLU A 180 6.80 39.59 6.99
C GLU A 180 7.69 40.80 6.74
N GLU A 181 8.39 40.81 5.61
CA GLU A 181 9.12 41.98 5.16
C GLU A 181 8.03 43.03 4.96
N GLN A 182 8.02 44.04 5.83
CA GLN A 182 7.21 45.22 5.59
C GLN A 182 7.63 45.74 4.21
N PRO A 183 6.70 45.90 3.25
CA PRO A 183 7.08 46.36 1.93
C PRO A 183 7.78 47.70 2.09
N VAL A 184 9.07 47.74 1.73
CA VAL A 184 9.85 48.96 1.70
C VAL A 184 9.42 49.69 0.45
N GLY A 185 8.63 50.74 0.65
CA GLY A 185 7.82 51.35 -0.40
C GLY A 185 8.63 51.97 -1.53
N GLU A 186 8.55 51.37 -2.71
CA GLU A 186 8.98 51.99 -3.97
C GLU A 186 7.90 51.92 -5.07
N THR A 187 6.78 51.20 -4.86
CA THR A 187 5.79 50.95 -5.93
C THR A 187 4.39 51.47 -5.57
N TYR A 188 3.60 51.86 -6.57
CA TYR A 188 2.23 52.39 -6.41
C TYR A 188 1.26 51.42 -5.68
N GLU A 189 1.57 50.12 -5.62
CA GLU A 189 0.78 49.11 -4.88
C GLU A 189 0.83 49.32 -3.34
N ASP A 190 1.87 49.95 -2.82
CA ASP A 190 2.07 50.18 -1.38
C ASP A 190 1.05 51.18 -0.79
N LEU A 191 0.47 52.04 -1.63
CA LEU A 191 -0.57 53.01 -1.23
C LEU A 191 -1.88 52.33 -0.80
N PHE A 192 -2.20 51.14 -1.34
CA PHE A 192 -3.41 50.41 -0.96
C PHE A 192 -3.31 49.79 0.44
N TYR A 193 -2.10 49.43 0.89
CA TYR A 193 -1.86 48.89 2.24
C TYR A 193 -1.97 49.95 3.35
N MET A 194 -1.82 51.24 3.03
CA MET A 194 -1.95 52.33 4.01
C MET A 194 -3.42 52.73 4.29
N VAL A 195 -4.34 52.47 3.37
CA VAL A 195 -5.74 52.94 3.46
C VAL A 195 -6.64 51.95 4.21
N GLN A 196 -6.29 50.67 4.26
CA GLN A 196 -7.03 49.67 5.02
C GLN A 196 -6.10 48.87 5.94
N PRO A 197 -6.07 49.14 7.25
CA PRO A 197 -5.35 48.27 8.17
C PRO A 197 -6.02 46.91 8.14
N LYS A 198 -5.31 45.88 7.66
CA LYS A 198 -5.75 44.49 7.80
C LYS A 198 -6.05 44.26 9.29
N PRO A 199 -7.21 43.67 9.64
CA PRO A 199 -7.49 43.35 11.04
C PRO A 199 -6.34 42.50 11.58
N LYS A 200 -5.76 42.92 12.71
CA LYS A 200 -4.69 42.14 13.36
C LYS A 200 -5.20 40.71 13.53
N PRO A 201 -4.52 39.69 13.01
CA PRO A 201 -4.94 38.32 13.19
C PRO A 201 -5.03 38.07 14.70
N GLN A 202 -6.19 37.61 15.17
CA GLN A 202 -6.34 37.19 16.56
C GLN A 202 -5.32 36.07 16.82
N PRO A 203 -4.62 36.06 17.96
CA PRO A 203 -3.68 35.00 18.26
C PRO A 203 -4.44 33.67 18.33
N LYS A 204 -4.23 32.80 17.34
CA LYS A 204 -4.77 31.44 17.36
C LYS A 204 -4.20 30.73 18.60
N PRO A 205 -5.00 29.96 19.34
CA PRO A 205 -4.49 29.13 20.41
C PRO A 205 -3.39 28.21 19.85
N ARG A 206 -2.27 28.10 20.57
CA ARG A 206 -1.15 27.23 20.17
C ARG A 206 -1.60 25.78 20.34
N LYS A 207 -1.86 25.10 19.23
CA LYS A 207 -2.11 23.66 19.18
C LYS A 207 -0.79 22.91 19.08
N ILE A 208 -0.74 21.70 19.62
CA ILE A 208 0.39 20.77 19.44
C ILE A 208 -0.19 19.57 18.70
N PRO A 209 0.08 19.36 17.42
CA PRO A 209 1.04 20.07 16.56
C PRO A 209 0.51 21.41 16.01
N GLU A 210 1.42 22.27 15.49
CA GLU A 210 1.03 23.56 14.87
C GLU A 210 0.18 23.35 13.60
N GLU A 211 0.48 22.28 12.87
CA GLU A 211 -0.29 21.80 11.72
C GLU A 211 -0.75 20.36 11.97
N PRO A 212 -1.95 19.97 11.53
CA PRO A 212 -2.46 18.62 11.77
C PRO A 212 -1.51 17.54 11.27
N GLN A 213 -1.18 16.58 12.13
CA GLN A 213 -0.21 15.52 11.82
C GLN A 213 -0.93 14.20 11.53
N LYS A 214 -0.72 13.64 10.33
CA LYS A 214 -1.29 12.35 9.94
C LYS A 214 -0.61 11.15 10.60
N ASP A 215 0.72 11.21 10.78
CA ASP A 215 1.51 10.12 11.36
C ASP A 215 1.27 9.98 12.87
N LEU A 216 0.33 9.11 13.24
CA LEU A 216 -0.07 8.89 14.63
C LEU A 216 1.03 8.23 15.44
N LEU A 217 1.74 7.25 14.87
CA LEU A 217 2.84 6.56 15.54
C LEU A 217 3.96 7.54 15.89
N LEU A 218 4.35 8.39 14.94
CA LEU A 218 5.37 9.41 15.15
C LEU A 218 4.94 10.41 16.22
N PHE A 219 3.70 10.90 16.13
CA PHE A 219 3.19 11.88 17.09
C PHE A 219 3.18 11.32 18.52
N ILE A 220 2.65 10.10 18.70
CA ILE A 220 2.59 9.43 20.00
C ILE A 220 4.00 9.17 20.54
N ARG A 221 4.93 8.70 19.70
CA ARG A 221 6.32 8.45 20.09
C ARG A 221 7.01 9.71 20.59
N ASP A 222 6.78 10.87 19.97
CA ASP A 222 7.51 12.10 20.27
C ASP A 222 6.84 12.92 21.39
N HIS A 223 5.49 12.88 21.48
CA HIS A 223 4.73 13.75 22.38
C HIS A 223 4.10 13.05 23.59
N SER A 224 3.96 11.71 23.59
CA SER A 224 3.38 11.02 24.75
C SER A 224 4.27 11.21 25.97
N ARG A 225 3.65 11.50 27.12
CA ARG A 225 4.36 11.73 28.41
C ARG A 225 4.47 10.47 29.25
N VAL A 226 3.74 9.42 28.90
CA VAL A 226 3.64 8.19 29.69
C VAL A 226 4.58 7.09 29.17
N LEU A 227 4.98 7.16 27.90
CA LEU A 227 5.81 6.13 27.29
C LEU A 227 7.25 6.11 27.82
N GLU A 228 7.70 4.92 28.19
CA GLU A 228 9.09 4.59 28.52
C GLU A 228 9.95 4.45 27.25
N ASP A 229 11.27 4.50 27.42
CA ASP A 229 12.21 4.47 26.27
C ASP A 229 12.08 3.21 25.42
N TRP A 230 11.86 2.04 26.03
CA TRP A 230 11.66 0.79 25.30
C TRP A 230 10.33 0.76 24.53
N GLN A 231 9.30 1.42 25.05
CA GLN A 231 8.00 1.54 24.38
C GLN A 231 8.10 2.44 23.14
N ARG A 232 8.83 3.56 23.26
CA ARG A 232 9.12 4.46 22.12
C ARG A 232 9.96 3.76 21.05
N ASP A 233 10.88 2.90 21.47
CA ASP A 233 11.69 2.11 20.56
C ASP A 233 10.84 1.09 19.78
N ILE A 234 9.91 0.39 20.44
CA ILE A 234 8.96 -0.51 19.75
C ILE A 234 8.11 0.24 18.72
N ILE A 235 7.57 1.41 19.07
CA ILE A 235 6.82 2.24 18.12
C ILE A 235 7.70 2.62 16.92
N SER A 236 8.97 2.94 17.15
CA SER A 236 9.91 3.26 16.07
C SER A 236 10.17 2.08 15.14
N MET A 237 10.35 0.88 15.70
CA MET A 237 10.57 -0.35 14.94
C MET A 237 9.36 -0.71 14.07
N VAL A 238 8.15 -0.68 14.63
CA VAL A 238 6.90 -0.96 13.87
C VAL A 238 6.67 0.11 12.80
N ARG A 239 6.89 1.39 13.12
CA ARG A 239 6.79 2.48 12.14
C ARG A 239 7.76 2.29 10.97
N GLU A 240 9.01 1.90 11.25
CA GLU A 240 10.01 1.64 10.22
C GLU A 240 9.59 0.48 9.30
N GLU A 241 9.08 -0.62 9.88
CA GLU A 241 8.52 -1.74 9.10
C GLU A 241 7.35 -1.30 8.22
N MET A 242 6.42 -0.50 8.76
CA MET A 242 5.28 -0.02 7.97
C MET A 242 5.69 0.90 6.83
N ILE A 243 6.68 1.77 7.02
CA ILE A 243 7.25 2.58 5.93
C ILE A 243 7.77 1.69 4.79
N TYR A 244 8.36 0.53 5.13
CA TYR A 244 8.80 -0.42 4.12
C TYR A 244 7.66 -1.10 3.37
N PHE A 245 6.51 -1.34 4.01
CA PHE A 245 5.34 -1.98 3.38
C PHE A 245 4.46 -1.02 2.58
N LEU A 246 4.48 0.28 2.89
CA LEU A 246 3.61 1.26 2.23
C LEU A 246 3.68 1.22 0.69
N PRO A 247 4.85 1.19 0.04
CA PRO A 247 4.92 1.19 -1.42
C PRO A 247 4.25 -0.04 -2.05
N GLN A 248 4.38 -1.21 -1.43
CA GLN A 248 3.79 -2.48 -1.87
C GLN A 248 2.26 -2.42 -1.75
N ILE A 249 1.73 -1.75 -0.72
CA ILE A 249 0.30 -1.53 -0.57
C ILE A 249 -0.18 -0.48 -1.61
N LYS A 250 0.62 0.56 -1.90
CA LYS A 250 0.28 1.64 -2.87
C LYS A 250 0.21 1.17 -4.32
N THR A 251 0.99 0.15 -4.65
CA THR A 251 1.29 -0.24 -6.03
C THR A 251 0.93 -1.69 -6.30
N LYS A 252 0.07 -2.30 -5.47
CA LYS A 252 -0.26 -3.73 -5.56
C LYS A 252 -0.78 -4.10 -6.94
N ILE A 253 -1.77 -3.40 -7.48
CA ILE A 253 -2.36 -3.68 -8.80
C ILE A 253 -1.34 -3.48 -9.90
N MET A 254 -0.59 -2.39 -9.85
CA MET A 254 0.47 -2.11 -10.81
C MET A 254 1.58 -3.15 -10.77
N ASN A 255 2.10 -3.47 -9.60
CA ASN A 255 3.23 -4.37 -9.43
C ASN A 255 2.89 -5.79 -9.89
N GLU A 256 1.75 -6.34 -9.46
CA GLU A 256 1.28 -7.66 -9.91
C GLU A 256 0.99 -7.68 -11.41
N GLY A 257 0.35 -6.62 -11.93
CA GLY A 257 0.07 -6.49 -13.36
C GLY A 257 1.32 -6.38 -14.22
N TYR A 258 2.32 -5.63 -13.75
CA TYR A 258 3.61 -5.42 -14.42
C TYR A 258 4.43 -6.71 -14.44
N ALA A 259 4.53 -7.41 -13.31
CA ALA A 259 5.19 -8.71 -13.23
C ALA A 259 4.49 -9.76 -14.11
N THR A 260 3.16 -9.72 -14.20
CA THR A 260 2.38 -10.56 -15.13
C THR A 260 2.63 -10.20 -16.59
N PHE A 261 2.74 -8.90 -16.91
CA PHE A 261 3.06 -8.44 -18.27
C PHE A 261 4.43 -8.91 -18.74
N TRP A 262 5.42 -8.96 -17.83
CA TRP A 262 6.77 -9.39 -18.16
C TRP A 262 6.98 -10.89 -18.11
N HIS A 263 6.35 -11.61 -17.17
CA HIS A 263 6.48 -13.07 -17.16
C HIS A 263 5.99 -13.70 -18.47
N GLU A 264 5.01 -13.07 -19.12
CA GLU A 264 4.42 -13.59 -20.35
C GLU A 264 5.42 -13.44 -21.49
N ARG A 265 5.97 -12.23 -21.65
CA ARG A 265 6.98 -11.94 -22.67
C ARG A 265 8.24 -12.75 -22.50
N ILE A 266 8.73 -12.86 -21.26
CA ILE A 266 9.94 -13.62 -20.99
C ILE A 266 9.70 -15.07 -21.40
N LEU A 267 8.62 -15.70 -20.93
CA LEU A 267 8.33 -17.12 -21.25
C LEU A 267 8.03 -17.34 -22.73
N GLU A 268 7.40 -16.39 -23.42
CA GLU A 268 7.20 -16.44 -24.88
C GLU A 268 8.51 -16.45 -25.67
N ASN A 269 9.56 -15.79 -25.16
CA ASN A 269 10.87 -15.68 -25.80
C ASN A 269 11.90 -16.68 -25.24
N LEU A 270 11.49 -17.58 -24.35
CA LEU A 270 12.31 -18.71 -23.89
C LEU A 270 12.20 -19.89 -24.86
N PRO A 271 13.24 -20.74 -24.94
CA PRO A 271 13.22 -21.95 -25.75
C PRO A 271 12.37 -23.05 -25.09
N LEU A 272 11.04 -22.86 -25.08
CA LEU A 272 10.07 -23.84 -24.57
C LEU A 272 9.60 -24.79 -25.68
N THR A 273 9.23 -26.00 -25.30
CA THR A 273 8.56 -26.95 -26.20
C THR A 273 7.10 -26.54 -26.46
N ALA A 274 6.50 -27.05 -27.53
CA ALA A 274 5.10 -26.76 -27.86
C ALA A 274 4.13 -27.16 -26.71
N ASP A 275 4.39 -28.29 -26.05
CA ASP A 275 3.59 -28.75 -24.92
C ASP A 275 3.75 -27.84 -23.70
N GLU A 276 4.98 -27.41 -23.39
CA GLU A 276 5.26 -26.44 -22.33
C GLU A 276 4.57 -25.11 -22.60
N HIS A 277 4.52 -24.63 -23.85
CA HIS A 277 3.79 -23.41 -24.19
C HIS A 277 2.29 -23.53 -23.87
N VAL A 278 1.65 -24.66 -24.19
CA VAL A 278 0.23 -24.88 -23.88
C VAL A 278 0.00 -24.92 -22.36
N GLN A 279 0.87 -25.62 -21.63
CA GLN A 279 0.80 -25.68 -20.17
C GLN A 279 1.01 -24.30 -19.53
N PHE A 280 1.99 -23.54 -20.02
CA PHE A 280 2.24 -22.16 -19.61
C PHE A 280 0.98 -21.29 -19.79
N ARG A 281 0.35 -21.32 -20.96
CA ARG A 281 -0.88 -20.53 -21.21
C ARG A 281 -2.00 -20.90 -20.25
N LYS A 282 -2.14 -22.18 -19.91
CA LYS A 282 -3.12 -22.63 -18.91
C LYS A 282 -2.82 -22.09 -17.52
N MET A 283 -1.55 -22.10 -17.10
CA MET A 283 -1.13 -21.54 -15.81
C MET A 283 -1.34 -20.03 -15.75
N HIS A 284 -0.90 -19.31 -16.79
CA HIS A 284 -1.11 -17.87 -16.90
C HIS A 284 -2.61 -17.52 -16.82
N ALA A 285 -3.46 -18.22 -17.57
CA ALA A 285 -4.91 -18.05 -17.53
C ALA A 285 -5.50 -18.27 -16.12
N SER A 286 -4.95 -19.21 -15.34
CA SER A 286 -5.37 -19.45 -13.96
C SER A 286 -4.97 -18.32 -13.01
N VAL A 287 -3.84 -17.65 -13.26
CA VAL A 287 -3.36 -16.51 -12.45
C VAL A 287 -4.19 -15.26 -12.74
N VAL A 288 -4.48 -15.00 -14.02
CA VAL A 288 -5.26 -13.83 -14.45
C VAL A 288 -6.78 -14.06 -14.41
N GLN A 289 -7.24 -15.15 -13.78
CA GLN A 289 -8.66 -15.44 -13.67
C GLN A 289 -9.33 -14.52 -12.64
N PRO A 290 -10.49 -13.91 -12.91
CA PRO A 290 -11.27 -13.19 -11.90
C PRO A 290 -11.70 -14.15 -10.78
N THR A 291 -11.25 -13.91 -9.54
CA THR A 291 -11.47 -14.83 -8.41
C THR A 291 -12.92 -14.77 -7.89
N SER A 292 -13.50 -13.57 -7.80
CA SER A 292 -14.86 -13.36 -7.27
C SER A 292 -15.50 -12.14 -7.94
N ARG A 293 -16.84 -12.13 -8.02
CA ARG A 293 -17.60 -10.95 -8.48
C ARG A 293 -17.40 -9.72 -7.57
N LEU A 294 -17.01 -9.96 -6.32
CA LEU A 294 -16.89 -8.93 -5.28
C LEU A 294 -15.44 -8.48 -5.02
N SER A 295 -14.45 -9.10 -5.67
CA SER A 295 -13.03 -8.79 -5.42
C SER A 295 -12.27 -8.68 -6.74
N LEU A 296 -11.57 -7.57 -6.90
CA LEU A 296 -10.70 -7.35 -8.04
C LEU A 296 -9.48 -8.26 -7.96
N ASN A 297 -9.18 -8.99 -9.04
CA ASN A 297 -7.89 -9.66 -9.18
C ASN A 297 -6.84 -8.63 -9.66
N PRO A 298 -5.84 -8.26 -8.82
CA PRO A 298 -4.82 -7.28 -9.18
C PRO A 298 -4.00 -7.69 -10.41
N TYR A 299 -3.66 -8.98 -10.52
CA TYR A 299 -2.92 -9.56 -11.64
C TYR A 299 -3.67 -9.33 -12.96
N TYR A 300 -4.98 -9.58 -12.97
CA TYR A 300 -5.80 -9.46 -14.19
C TYR A 300 -5.97 -8.01 -14.64
N VAL A 301 -6.37 -7.13 -13.72
CA VAL A 301 -6.65 -5.72 -14.03
C VAL A 301 -5.37 -4.99 -14.44
N GLY A 302 -4.30 -5.14 -13.64
CA GLY A 302 -3.03 -4.49 -13.93
C GLY A 302 -2.42 -4.95 -15.25
N TYR A 303 -2.42 -6.27 -15.52
CA TYR A 303 -1.92 -6.85 -16.77
C TYR A 303 -2.65 -6.30 -18.00
N LYS A 304 -3.99 -6.25 -17.95
CA LYS A 304 -4.81 -5.75 -19.05
C LYS A 304 -4.59 -4.26 -19.32
N ILE A 305 -4.41 -3.47 -18.26
CA ILE A 305 -4.06 -2.05 -18.40
C ILE A 305 -2.68 -1.89 -19.04
N PHE A 306 -1.64 -2.62 -18.62
CA PHE A 306 -0.31 -2.50 -19.23
C PHE A 306 -0.30 -2.93 -20.71
N ARG A 307 -1.04 -3.98 -21.08
CA ARG A 307 -1.22 -4.36 -22.49
C ARG A 307 -1.94 -3.28 -23.30
N ASP A 308 -2.95 -2.65 -22.72
CA ASP A 308 -3.66 -1.55 -23.36
C ASP A 308 -2.77 -0.30 -23.54
N ILE A 309 -1.94 0.03 -22.55
CA ILE A 309 -0.96 1.12 -22.64
C ILE A 309 0.01 0.88 -23.80
N GLU A 310 0.62 -0.30 -23.87
CA GLU A 310 1.55 -0.62 -24.96
C GLU A 310 0.86 -0.53 -26.33
N ARG A 311 -0.33 -1.12 -26.47
CA ARG A 311 -1.14 -1.08 -27.69
C ARG A 311 -1.42 0.35 -28.14
N ARG A 312 -1.92 1.21 -27.23
CA ARG A 312 -2.29 2.60 -27.53
C ARG A 312 -1.09 3.45 -27.96
N TRP A 313 0.09 3.23 -27.36
CA TRP A 313 1.34 3.93 -27.72
C TRP A 313 2.10 3.28 -28.90
N ASN A 314 1.60 2.16 -29.43
CA ASN A 314 2.06 1.58 -30.70
C ASN A 314 1.23 2.02 -31.91
N GLY A 315 0.20 2.86 -31.71
CA GLY A 315 -0.63 3.40 -32.79
C GLY A 315 -1.88 2.56 -33.09
N GLU A 316 -2.15 1.52 -32.30
CA GLU A 316 -3.35 0.68 -32.40
C GLU A 316 -4.51 1.28 -31.60
N LEU A 317 -4.88 2.54 -31.91
CA LEU A 317 -5.99 3.24 -31.28
C LEU A 317 -7.20 3.25 -32.20
N GLU A 318 -8.35 2.76 -31.72
CA GLU A 318 -9.60 2.84 -32.49
C GLU A 318 -10.13 4.30 -32.47
N PRO A 319 -10.87 4.74 -33.53
CA PRO A 319 -11.40 6.10 -33.59
C PRO A 319 -12.30 6.47 -32.39
N GLU A 320 -13.03 5.49 -31.83
CA GLU A 320 -13.86 5.69 -30.64
C GLU A 320 -13.05 5.88 -29.35
N GLU A 321 -11.78 5.47 -29.33
CA GLU A 321 -10.87 5.54 -28.17
C GLU A 321 -10.03 6.83 -28.13
N GLN A 322 -10.30 7.79 -29.04
CA GLN A 322 -9.53 9.02 -29.11
C GLN A 322 -9.83 9.93 -27.91
N GLU A 323 -8.91 9.93 -26.95
CA GLU A 323 -8.96 10.80 -25.79
C GLU A 323 -8.65 12.25 -26.16
N ARG A 324 -9.31 13.17 -25.45
CA ARG A 324 -9.10 14.61 -25.55
C ARG A 324 -8.54 15.13 -24.24
N ASP A 325 -7.69 16.14 -24.32
CA ASP A 325 -7.22 16.87 -23.14
C ASP A 325 -8.35 17.72 -22.52
N TRP A 326 -8.02 18.41 -21.44
CA TRP A 326 -8.96 19.28 -20.72
C TRP A 326 -9.50 20.45 -21.56
N MET A 327 -8.81 20.82 -22.65
CA MET A 327 -9.21 21.85 -23.61
C MET A 327 -9.99 21.27 -24.81
N GLY A 328 -10.16 19.96 -24.88
CA GLY A 328 -10.87 19.26 -25.95
C GLY A 328 -10.01 18.91 -27.17
N TYR A 329 -8.68 19.11 -27.13
CA TYR A 329 -7.77 18.72 -28.20
C TYR A 329 -7.45 17.22 -28.12
N PRO A 330 -7.39 16.50 -29.25
CA PRO A 330 -7.00 15.10 -29.24
C PRO A 330 -5.59 14.95 -28.67
N ILE A 331 -5.41 13.99 -27.77
CA ILE A 331 -4.10 13.68 -27.20
C ILE A 331 -3.28 12.96 -28.28
N GLU A 332 -2.31 13.65 -28.86
CA GLU A 332 -1.36 13.04 -29.79
C GLU A 332 -0.44 12.10 -29.02
N ARG A 333 -0.36 10.84 -29.48
CA ARG A 333 0.53 9.83 -28.91
C ARG A 333 1.59 9.46 -29.95
N PRO A 334 2.88 9.47 -29.58
CA PRO A 334 3.93 9.00 -30.48
C PRO A 334 3.72 7.51 -30.76
N SER A 335 3.73 7.13 -32.04
CA SER A 335 3.56 5.75 -32.49
C SER A 335 4.87 4.97 -32.34
N GLY A 336 4.79 3.75 -31.83
CA GLY A 336 5.94 2.83 -31.68
C GLY A 336 6.71 3.01 -30.37
N GLN A 337 6.15 3.72 -29.39
CA GLN A 337 6.76 3.96 -28.08
C GLN A 337 6.01 3.22 -26.95
N GLY A 338 5.31 2.13 -27.26
CA GLY A 338 4.52 1.35 -26.30
C GLY A 338 5.31 0.92 -25.07
N LEU A 339 6.45 0.27 -25.27
CA LEU A 339 7.31 -0.18 -24.16
C LEU A 339 7.93 0.97 -23.38
N GLN A 340 8.35 2.05 -24.05
CA GLN A 340 8.85 3.24 -23.37
C GLN A 340 7.79 3.82 -22.44
N ARG A 341 6.53 3.87 -22.89
CA ARG A 341 5.44 4.32 -22.04
C ARG A 341 5.19 3.41 -20.85
N VAL A 342 5.27 2.09 -21.03
CA VAL A 342 5.16 1.13 -19.91
C VAL A 342 6.23 1.41 -18.85
N PHE A 343 7.48 1.69 -19.24
CA PHE A 343 8.54 2.04 -18.31
C PHE A 343 8.29 3.38 -17.58
N GLU A 344 7.84 4.41 -18.29
CA GLU A 344 7.45 5.69 -17.68
C GLU A 344 6.34 5.51 -16.64
N VAL A 345 5.31 4.72 -16.97
CA VAL A 345 4.19 4.42 -16.08
C VAL A 345 4.66 3.67 -14.84
N ARG A 346 5.53 2.67 -14.99
CA ARG A 346 6.13 1.95 -13.86
C ARG A 346 6.89 2.88 -12.91
N GLN A 347 7.56 3.90 -13.45
CA GLN A 347 8.42 4.78 -12.65
C GLN A 347 7.60 5.76 -11.81
N MET A 348 6.52 6.32 -12.38
CA MET A 348 5.89 7.54 -11.84
C MET A 348 4.53 7.31 -11.16
N GLU A 349 3.84 6.21 -11.44
CA GLU A 349 2.45 6.03 -11.02
C GLU A 349 2.32 5.14 -9.76
N CYS A 350 1.19 5.29 -9.06
CA CYS A 350 0.69 4.34 -8.06
C CYS A 350 -0.70 3.84 -8.47
N ASP A 351 -1.27 2.86 -7.77
CA ASP A 351 -2.53 2.23 -8.20
C ASP A 351 -3.67 3.23 -8.41
N GLN A 352 -3.79 4.25 -7.54
CA GLN A 352 -4.79 5.30 -7.68
C GLN A 352 -4.63 6.09 -8.98
N SER A 353 -3.43 6.60 -9.25
CA SER A 353 -3.18 7.41 -10.45
C SER A 353 -3.18 6.55 -11.72
N PHE A 354 -2.74 5.30 -11.61
CA PHE A 354 -2.75 4.30 -12.66
C PHE A 354 -4.17 3.95 -13.12
N LEU A 355 -5.05 3.61 -12.18
CA LEU A 355 -6.45 3.34 -12.50
C LEU A 355 -7.15 4.59 -13.01
N HIS A 356 -6.95 5.75 -12.37
CA HIS A 356 -7.58 6.99 -12.78
C HIS A 356 -7.23 7.39 -14.23
N LYS A 357 -5.96 7.23 -14.62
CA LYS A 357 -5.44 7.63 -15.95
C LYS A 357 -5.64 6.58 -17.03
N TYR A 358 -5.50 5.29 -16.70
CA TYR A 358 -5.38 4.22 -17.71
C TYR A 358 -6.52 3.21 -17.71
N LEU A 359 -7.46 3.24 -16.74
CA LEU A 359 -8.68 2.45 -16.81
C LEU A 359 -9.69 3.12 -17.75
N THR A 360 -9.71 2.67 -19.00
CA THR A 360 -10.55 3.22 -20.07
C THR A 360 -11.94 2.57 -20.11
N GLU A 361 -12.89 3.19 -20.80
CA GLU A 361 -14.24 2.63 -21.02
C GLU A 361 -14.20 1.22 -21.64
N ARG A 362 -13.33 1.03 -22.64
CA ARG A 362 -13.15 -0.27 -23.29
C ARG A 362 -12.69 -1.32 -22.29
N LEU A 363 -11.72 -0.99 -21.43
CA LEU A 363 -11.22 -1.90 -20.40
C LEU A 363 -12.28 -2.22 -19.37
N VAL A 364 -13.06 -1.24 -18.89
CA VAL A 364 -14.16 -1.49 -17.95
C VAL A 364 -15.16 -2.49 -18.53
N ARG A 365 -15.49 -2.35 -19.82
CA ARG A 365 -16.38 -3.30 -20.52
C ARG A 365 -15.74 -4.67 -20.75
N GLU A 366 -14.47 -4.71 -21.15
CA GLU A 366 -13.74 -5.97 -21.39
C GLU A 366 -13.56 -6.78 -20.10
N LEU A 367 -13.30 -6.08 -18.99
CA LEU A 367 -13.08 -6.66 -17.67
C LEU A 367 -14.39 -6.96 -16.92
N ASP A 368 -15.55 -6.58 -17.48
CA ASP A 368 -16.88 -6.76 -16.88
C ASP A 368 -16.97 -6.13 -15.46
N LEU A 369 -16.44 -4.91 -15.30
CA LEU A 369 -16.38 -4.22 -14.02
C LEU A 369 -17.65 -3.40 -13.75
N TYR A 370 -18.26 -3.61 -12.58
CA TYR A 370 -19.44 -2.89 -12.11
C TYR A 370 -19.33 -2.58 -10.60
N THR A 371 -20.08 -1.58 -10.14
CA THR A 371 -20.32 -1.40 -8.71
C THR A 371 -21.56 -2.17 -8.29
N TYR A 372 -21.53 -2.73 -7.08
CA TYR A 372 -22.65 -3.47 -6.51
C TYR A 372 -23.15 -2.77 -5.25
N ARG A 373 -24.47 -2.77 -5.07
CA ARG A 373 -25.12 -2.39 -3.81
C ARG A 373 -25.89 -3.57 -3.24
N VAL A 374 -25.96 -3.65 -1.92
CA VAL A 374 -26.80 -4.63 -1.25
C VAL A 374 -28.20 -4.03 -1.12
N GLU A 375 -29.19 -4.70 -1.69
CA GLU A 375 -30.61 -4.40 -1.49
C GLU A 375 -31.26 -5.55 -0.71
N GLU A 376 -32.14 -5.21 0.22
CA GLU A 376 -32.99 -6.21 0.86
C GLU A 376 -34.21 -6.47 -0.02
N GLN A 377 -34.28 -7.67 -0.61
CA GLN A 377 -35.44 -8.14 -1.36
C GLN A 377 -35.99 -9.38 -0.66
N ASP A 378 -37.29 -9.35 -0.32
CA ASP A 378 -38.00 -10.45 0.36
C ASP A 378 -37.35 -10.94 1.67
N GLY A 379 -36.67 -10.05 2.40
CA GLY A 379 -35.97 -10.38 3.65
C GLY A 379 -34.59 -11.03 3.46
N GLU A 380 -34.11 -11.11 2.22
CA GLU A 380 -32.77 -11.55 1.87
C GLU A 380 -31.94 -10.38 1.30
N LEU A 381 -30.66 -10.33 1.68
CA LEU A 381 -29.70 -9.34 1.17
C LEU A 381 -29.18 -9.80 -0.20
N VAL A 382 -29.59 -9.11 -1.26
CA VAL A 382 -29.22 -9.41 -2.65
C VAL A 382 -28.30 -8.31 -3.18
N TRP A 383 -27.22 -8.71 -3.86
CA TRP A 383 -26.32 -7.78 -4.55
C TRP A 383 -26.90 -7.40 -5.91
N VAL A 384 -27.20 -6.12 -6.09
CA VAL A 384 -27.72 -5.56 -7.35
C VAL A 384 -26.64 -4.67 -7.97
N VAL A 385 -26.50 -4.72 -9.30
CA VAL A 385 -25.62 -3.81 -10.04
C VAL A 385 -26.14 -2.39 -9.87
N ASP A 386 -25.29 -1.52 -9.34
CA ASP A 386 -25.64 -0.13 -9.03
C ASP A 386 -25.32 0.78 -10.22
N GLU A 387 -24.06 0.81 -10.66
CA GLU A 387 -23.60 1.66 -11.75
C GLU A 387 -22.84 0.89 -12.82
N THR A 388 -23.13 1.22 -14.07
CA THR A 388 -22.48 0.67 -15.28
C THR A 388 -21.69 1.74 -16.04
N ASP A 389 -21.78 3.01 -15.64
CA ASP A 389 -20.98 4.09 -16.24
C ASP A 389 -19.51 3.92 -15.83
N TRP A 390 -18.63 3.80 -16.83
CA TRP A 390 -17.22 3.50 -16.61
C TRP A 390 -16.51 4.54 -15.75
N ARG A 391 -16.94 5.81 -15.80
CA ARG A 391 -16.34 6.87 -14.98
C ARG A 391 -16.66 6.65 -13.51
N LYS A 392 -17.93 6.39 -13.20
CA LYS A 392 -18.37 6.10 -11.82
C LYS A 392 -17.74 4.81 -11.29
N VAL A 393 -17.65 3.76 -12.12
CA VAL A 393 -16.99 2.52 -11.74
C VAL A 393 -15.52 2.77 -11.42
N ARG A 394 -14.79 3.47 -12.29
CA ARG A 394 -13.39 3.84 -12.06
C ARG A 394 -13.22 4.67 -10.80
N ASP A 395 -14.03 5.71 -10.63
CA ASP A 395 -13.92 6.63 -9.49
C ASP A 395 -14.21 5.88 -8.18
N ALA A 396 -15.22 5.01 -8.15
CA ALA A 396 -15.49 4.13 -7.00
C ALA A 396 -14.32 3.19 -6.67
N LEU A 397 -13.66 2.61 -7.69
CA LEU A 397 -12.48 1.76 -7.48
C LEU A 397 -11.29 2.56 -6.94
N VAL A 398 -11.07 3.77 -7.46
CA VAL A 398 -10.02 4.68 -6.97
C VAL A 398 -10.31 5.08 -5.53
N ASP A 399 -11.58 5.38 -5.21
CA ASP A 399 -12.01 5.75 -3.86
C ASP A 399 -11.83 4.62 -2.85
N GLN A 400 -11.96 3.35 -3.26
CA GLN A 400 -11.65 2.19 -2.41
C GLN A 400 -10.16 2.11 -2.05
N LEU A 401 -9.29 2.62 -2.93
CA LEU A 401 -7.84 2.63 -2.73
C LEU A 401 -7.35 3.91 -2.06
N THR A 402 -8.24 4.90 -1.84
CA THR A 402 -7.93 6.12 -1.08
C THR A 402 -7.37 5.75 0.28
N ASN A 403 -6.18 6.28 0.58
CA ASN A 403 -5.42 5.96 1.79
C ASN A 403 -5.37 4.45 2.11
N PHE A 404 -5.23 3.59 1.09
CA PHE A 404 -5.14 2.13 1.26
C PHE A 404 -6.42 1.44 1.76
N GLY A 405 -7.56 2.10 1.66
CA GLY A 405 -8.80 1.64 2.29
C GLY A 405 -8.80 1.84 3.82
N VAL A 406 -7.81 2.58 4.33
CA VAL A 406 -7.67 2.91 5.75
C VAL A 406 -8.21 4.32 5.98
N PRO A 407 -9.00 4.57 7.04
CA PRO A 407 -9.52 5.90 7.34
C PRO A 407 -8.41 6.95 7.48
N VAL A 408 -8.66 8.17 6.98
CA VAL A 408 -7.71 9.28 7.08
C VAL A 408 -7.90 9.98 8.42
N LEU A 409 -6.94 9.78 9.32
CA LEU A 409 -6.93 10.38 10.65
C LEU A 409 -5.79 11.41 10.77
N THR A 410 -6.05 12.56 11.39
CA THR A 410 -5.02 13.53 11.76
C THR A 410 -5.11 13.88 13.24
N VAL A 411 -3.96 14.03 13.90
CA VAL A 411 -3.89 14.67 15.22
C VAL A 411 -4.01 16.16 15.02
N GLU A 412 -5.11 16.74 15.52
CA GLU A 412 -5.36 18.17 15.48
C GLU A 412 -4.87 18.87 16.75
N ASP A 413 -4.92 18.19 17.90
CA ASP A 413 -4.43 18.73 19.18
C ASP A 413 -4.07 17.61 20.18
N GLY A 414 -2.86 17.64 20.73
CA GLY A 414 -2.37 16.78 21.80
C GLY A 414 -2.40 17.44 23.18
N ASP A 415 -2.96 18.65 23.29
CA ASP A 415 -3.29 19.28 24.56
C ASP A 415 -4.73 19.82 24.53
N TRP A 416 -5.66 18.97 24.09
CA TRP A 416 -7.05 19.35 23.90
C TRP A 416 -7.65 19.91 25.19
N GLU A 417 -8.27 21.10 25.07
CA GLU A 417 -8.81 21.89 26.18
C GLU A 417 -7.81 22.15 27.33
N HIS A 418 -6.50 22.11 27.05
CA HIS A 418 -5.43 22.23 28.04
C HIS A 418 -5.46 21.13 29.13
N ARG A 419 -6.06 19.98 28.79
CA ARG A 419 -6.16 18.80 29.66
C ARG A 419 -5.16 17.72 29.29
N GLY A 420 -4.24 17.95 28.37
CA GLY A 420 -3.32 16.94 27.83
C GLY A 420 -4.02 15.78 27.15
N GLU A 421 -5.28 15.97 26.74
CA GLU A 421 -6.08 14.97 26.03
C GLU A 421 -5.73 15.01 24.54
N LEU A 422 -5.87 13.85 23.88
CA LEU A 422 -5.58 13.73 22.45
C LEU A 422 -6.87 13.91 21.65
N TYR A 423 -6.86 14.83 20.70
CA TYR A 423 -7.97 15.09 19.80
C TYR A 423 -7.54 14.78 18.36
N ILE A 424 -8.23 13.80 17.79
CA ILE A 424 -8.02 13.23 16.46
C ILE A 424 -9.22 13.60 15.61
N LYS A 425 -8.97 13.97 14.35
CA LYS A 425 -10.02 14.20 13.37
C LYS A 425 -10.01 13.11 12.32
N HIS A 426 -11.18 12.52 12.09
CA HIS A 426 -11.44 11.69 10.93
C HIS A 426 -11.89 12.57 9.77
N HIS A 427 -11.15 12.53 8.67
CA HIS A 427 -11.53 13.19 7.42
C HIS A 427 -12.53 12.30 6.69
N TYR A 428 -13.81 12.48 7.00
CA TYR A 428 -14.90 11.71 6.43
C TYR A 428 -14.93 11.82 4.90
N ASP A 429 -14.74 10.69 4.22
CA ASP A 429 -14.71 10.54 2.77
C ASP A 429 -15.99 9.86 2.23
N GLY A 430 -17.07 9.90 3.00
CA GLY A 430 -18.32 9.19 2.69
C GLY A 430 -18.42 7.80 3.31
N LYS A 431 -17.34 7.29 3.93
CA LYS A 431 -17.35 5.98 4.62
C LYS A 431 -17.33 6.17 6.13
N PRO A 432 -18.35 5.67 6.86
CA PRO A 432 -18.34 5.73 8.31
C PRO A 432 -17.28 4.80 8.88
N LEU A 433 -16.78 5.14 10.09
CA LEU A 433 -15.89 4.25 10.81
C LEU A 433 -16.65 3.02 11.32
N ASP A 434 -16.01 1.84 11.26
CA ASP A 434 -16.51 0.66 11.95
C ASP A 434 -16.47 0.92 13.46
N MET A 435 -17.65 0.98 14.09
CA MET A 435 -17.78 1.36 15.50
C MET A 435 -17.18 0.34 16.46
N GLU A 436 -17.20 -0.94 16.12
CA GLU A 436 -16.61 -2.00 16.95
C GLU A 436 -15.08 -1.91 16.92
N ARG A 437 -14.49 -1.78 15.73
CA ARG A 437 -13.06 -1.59 15.55
C ARG A 437 -12.60 -0.29 16.21
N THR A 438 -13.32 0.81 15.97
CA THR A 438 -13.01 2.14 16.54
C THR A 438 -13.00 2.11 18.06
N THR A 439 -14.00 1.47 18.68
CA THR A 439 -14.10 1.31 20.13
C THR A 439 -12.87 0.60 20.72
N ARG A 440 -12.39 -0.45 20.05
CA ARG A 440 -11.20 -1.20 20.50
C ARG A 440 -9.92 -0.39 20.28
N CYS A 441 -9.74 0.24 19.11
CA CYS A 441 -8.59 1.07 18.79
C CYS A 441 -8.46 2.28 19.73
N LEU A 442 -9.57 2.94 20.10
CA LEU A 442 -9.54 4.06 21.04
C LEU A 442 -9.02 3.66 22.43
N ARG A 443 -9.35 2.45 22.92
CA ARG A 443 -8.79 1.95 24.19
C ARG A 443 -7.29 1.76 24.12
N TYR A 444 -6.78 1.28 22.97
CA TYR A 444 -5.34 1.18 22.73
C TYR A 444 -4.67 2.56 22.63
N LEU A 445 -5.30 3.52 21.97
CA LEU A 445 -4.80 4.90 21.91
C LEU A 445 -4.70 5.54 23.30
N VAL A 446 -5.72 5.35 24.17
CA VAL A 446 -5.65 5.80 25.57
C VAL A 446 -4.49 5.13 26.30
N LYS A 447 -4.22 3.85 26.06
CA LYS A 447 -3.06 3.15 26.64
C LYS A 447 -1.73 3.74 26.19
N LEU A 448 -1.60 4.11 24.90
CA LEU A 448 -0.37 4.68 24.34
C LEU A 448 -0.16 6.16 24.76
N TRP A 449 -1.25 6.92 24.86
CA TRP A 449 -1.22 8.34 25.21
C TRP A 449 -1.21 8.57 26.73
N GLY A 450 -1.89 7.71 27.48
CA GLY A 450 -2.05 7.76 28.93
C GLY A 450 -3.13 8.72 29.45
N ARG A 451 -3.87 9.37 28.55
CA ARG A 451 -4.98 10.28 28.84
C ARG A 451 -6.16 10.03 27.89
N PRO A 452 -7.36 10.56 28.19
CA PRO A 452 -8.50 10.42 27.30
C PRO A 452 -8.21 10.85 25.87
N VAL A 453 -8.82 10.13 24.93
CA VAL A 453 -8.68 10.34 23.49
C VAL A 453 -10.05 10.62 22.90
N HIS A 454 -10.12 11.64 22.05
CA HIS A 454 -11.32 12.10 21.37
C HIS A 454 -11.12 11.96 19.87
N ILE A 455 -12.12 11.43 19.18
CA ILE A 455 -12.16 11.36 17.72
C ILE A 455 -13.42 12.06 17.20
N GLU A 456 -13.21 13.08 16.37
CA GLU A 456 -14.28 13.71 15.60
C GLU A 456 -14.52 12.90 14.32
N THR A 457 -15.76 12.43 14.11
CA THR A 457 -16.18 11.68 12.93
C THR A 457 -17.63 11.99 12.59
N VAL A 458 -18.12 11.51 11.45
CA VAL A 458 -19.54 11.53 11.09
C VAL A 458 -20.15 10.15 11.39
N VAL A 459 -21.30 10.13 12.07
CA VAL A 459 -22.13 8.94 12.35
C VAL A 459 -23.56 9.31 11.99
N ASP A 460 -24.23 8.50 11.17
CA ASP A 460 -25.61 8.75 10.69
C ASP A 460 -25.80 10.18 10.14
N ASP A 461 -24.84 10.65 9.33
CA ASP A 461 -24.77 12.01 8.76
C ASP A 461 -24.67 13.18 9.78
N GLU A 462 -24.49 12.88 11.07
CA GLU A 462 -24.28 13.86 12.13
C GLU A 462 -22.81 13.89 12.59
N LEU A 463 -22.26 15.10 12.73
CA LEU A 463 -20.93 15.29 13.27
C LEU A 463 -20.92 14.87 14.75
N THR A 464 -20.10 13.88 15.08
CA THR A 464 -20.08 13.22 16.38
C THR A 464 -18.67 13.19 16.95
N LEU A 465 -18.53 13.60 18.21
CA LEU A 465 -17.33 13.44 19.00
C LEU A 465 -17.42 12.16 19.83
N ILE A 466 -16.58 11.18 19.51
CA ILE A 466 -16.44 9.95 20.29
C ILE A 466 -15.27 10.13 21.25
N SER A 467 -15.53 10.01 22.55
CA SER A 467 -14.54 10.20 23.60
C SER A 467 -14.34 8.91 24.39
N CYS A 468 -13.09 8.54 24.64
CA CYS A 468 -12.71 7.34 25.38
C CYS A 468 -11.76 7.69 26.53
N ASP A 469 -12.10 7.27 27.75
CA ASP A 469 -11.27 7.43 28.95
C ASP A 469 -10.49 6.14 29.32
N GLY A 470 -10.63 5.10 28.49
CA GLY A 470 -10.04 3.77 28.68
C GLY A 470 -11.01 2.71 29.22
N GLN A 471 -12.10 3.12 29.89
CA GLN A 471 -13.13 2.21 30.40
C GLN A 471 -14.48 2.42 29.72
N SER A 472 -14.88 3.68 29.64
CA SER A 472 -16.14 4.14 29.07
C SER A 472 -15.90 4.84 27.73
N ILE A 473 -16.91 4.75 26.86
CA ILE A 473 -16.94 5.49 25.60
C ILE A 473 -18.23 6.30 25.60
N THR A 474 -18.09 7.59 25.31
CA THR A 474 -19.19 8.53 25.19
C THR A 474 -19.25 9.07 23.77
N GLN A 475 -20.45 9.28 23.26
CA GLN A 475 -20.70 9.85 21.94
C GLN A 475 -21.55 11.09 22.14
N ASN A 476 -21.07 12.23 21.68
CA ASN A 476 -21.77 13.50 21.75
C ASN A 476 -21.86 14.08 20.34
N ALA A 477 -23.04 14.49 19.90
CA ALA A 477 -23.20 15.28 18.68
C ALA A 477 -22.53 16.65 18.88
N LEU A 478 -21.83 17.14 17.85
CA LEU A 478 -21.09 18.41 17.84
C LEU A 478 -21.90 19.59 17.29
#